data_AF-A0A4P6Q7J1-F1
#
_entry.id   AF-A0A4P6Q7J1-F1
#
_cell.length_a   1.000
_cell.length_b   1.000
_cell.length_c   1.000
_cell.angle_alpha   90.00
_cell.angle_beta   90.00
_cell.angle_gamma   90.00
#
_symmetry.space_group_name_H-M   'P 1'
#
loop_
_entity.id
_entity.type
_entity.pdbx_description
1 polymer ?
#
loop_
_entity_poly.entity_id
_entity_poly.type
_entity_poly.pdbx_seq_one_letter_code
_entity_poly.pdbx_strand_id
1 'polypeptide(L)' 'MTDPRPIPPDGDITQEEQAAVLRRTDNGPSEPDEEALLAAEFGQPDENGVYGAPQGENA' A
#
# COMPACT_ATOMS: atom_id res chain seq x y z
N MET A 1 11.43 16.96 1.66
CA MET A 1 10.40 16.55 2.63
C MET A 1 10.90 15.27 3.27
N THR A 2 11.35 15.34 4.51
CA THR A 2 11.75 14.17 5.30
C THR A 2 10.50 13.37 5.63
N ASP A 3 10.45 12.13 5.17
CA ASP A 3 9.42 11.19 5.53
C ASP A 3 9.39 11.04 7.07
N PRO A 4 8.29 11.36 7.76
CA PRO A 4 8.22 11.38 9.22
C PRO A 4 8.06 9.98 9.83
N ARG A 5 8.14 8.91 9.02
CA ARG A 5 8.05 7.55 9.53
C ARG A 5 9.15 7.33 10.58
N PRO A 6 8.80 6.83 11.77
CA PRO A 6 9.78 6.59 12.83
C PRO A 6 10.69 5.44 12.39
N ILE A 7 11.85 5.79 11.83
CA ILE A 7 12.94 4.84 11.57
C ILE A 7 13.90 4.92 12.76
N PRO A 8 14.17 3.81 13.46
CA PRO A 8 15.18 3.74 14.50
C PRO A 8 16.54 4.20 13.98
N PRO A 9 17.36 4.89 14.80
CA PRO A 9 18.63 5.49 14.35
C PRO A 9 19.63 4.49 13.77
N ASP A 10 19.53 3.20 14.14
CA ASP A 10 20.43 2.14 13.69
C ASP A 10 19.83 1.22 12.60
N GLY A 11 18.62 1.53 12.11
CA GLY A 11 18.01 0.87 10.94
C GLY A 11 17.54 -0.59 11.14
N ASP A 12 18.10 -1.32 12.09
CA ASP A 12 17.73 -2.69 12.42
C ASP A 12 16.83 -2.73 13.66
N ILE A 13 15.55 -3.02 13.44
CA ILE A 13 14.63 -3.47 14.49
C ILE A 13 14.09 -4.84 14.12
N THR A 14 13.90 -5.67 15.13
CA THR A 14 13.23 -6.96 14.99
C THR A 14 11.76 -6.77 14.61
N GLN A 15 11.13 -7.82 14.06
CA GLN A 15 9.69 -7.79 13.79
C GLN A 15 8.86 -7.57 15.07
N GLU A 16 9.32 -8.08 16.21
CA GLU A 16 8.66 -7.89 17.51
C GLU A 16 8.71 -6.43 17.96
N GLU A 17 9.85 -5.76 17.79
CA GLU A 17 10.00 -4.33 18.09
C GLU A 17 9.19 -3.46 17.13
N GLN A 18 9.11 -3.84 15.84
CA GLN A 18 8.25 -3.17 14.87
C GLN A 18 6.77 -3.33 15.23
N ALA A 19 6.34 -4.54 15.59
CA ALA A 19 4.97 -4.80 15.99
C ALA A 19 4.57 -4.02 17.26
N ALA A 20 5.50 -3.84 18.20
CA ALA A 20 5.26 -3.08 19.43
C ALA A 20 4.96 -1.58 19.19
N VAL A 21 5.44 -1.01 18.07
CA VAL A 21 5.19 0.40 17.71
C VAL A 21 4.01 0.56 16.75
N LEU A 22 3.53 -0.52 16.12
CA LEU A 22 2.32 -0.50 15.31
C LEU A 22 1.10 -0.26 16.21
N ARG A 23 0.58 0.97 16.15
CA ARG A 23 -0.73 1.28 16.72
C ARG A 23 -1.75 1.31 15.60
N ARG A 24 -2.90 0.69 15.84
CA ARG A 24 -4.08 0.94 15.02
C ARG A 24 -4.40 2.43 15.15
N THR A 25 -4.24 3.16 14.07
CA THR A 25 -4.44 4.60 14.07
C THR A 25 -5.81 5.00 13.53
N ASP A 26 -6.51 4.07 12.86
CA ASP A 26 -7.76 4.34 12.12
C ASP A 26 -7.64 5.55 11.16
N ASN A 27 -6.40 5.95 10.81
CA ASN A 27 -6.07 7.10 9.99
C ASN A 27 -6.05 6.78 8.49
N GLY A 28 -6.38 5.55 8.10
CA GLY A 28 -6.48 5.14 6.71
C GLY A 28 -7.94 5.15 6.26
N PRO A 29 -8.26 5.61 5.02
CA PRO A 29 -9.54 5.27 4.42
C PRO A 29 -9.62 3.74 4.40
N SER A 30 -10.45 3.18 5.26
CA SER A 30 -10.89 1.79 5.14
C SER A 30 -12.12 1.85 4.27
N GLU A 31 -11.97 2.22 3.00
CA GLU A 31 -13.10 2.11 2.09
C GLU A 31 -13.45 0.62 2.00
N PRO A 32 -14.69 0.21 2.32
CA PRO A 32 -15.06 -1.20 2.42
C PRO A 32 -14.85 -1.98 1.12
N ASP A 33 -14.64 -1.29 0.00
CA ASP A 33 -14.52 -1.90 -1.31
C ASP A 33 -13.39 -1.24 -2.13
N GLU A 34 -12.16 -1.56 -1.76
CA GLU A 34 -10.95 -1.17 -2.50
C GLU A 34 -11.02 -1.65 -3.97
N GLU A 35 -11.67 -2.79 -4.22
CA GLU A 35 -11.87 -3.35 -5.56
C GLU A 35 -12.72 -2.41 -6.44
N ALA A 36 -13.83 -1.90 -5.90
CA ALA A 36 -14.68 -0.94 -6.60
C ALA A 36 -13.97 0.38 -6.89
N LEU A 37 -13.12 0.87 -5.99
CA LEU A 37 -12.33 2.09 -6.20
C LEU A 37 -11.28 1.91 -7.30
N LEU A 38 -10.52 0.82 -7.23
CA LEU A 38 -9.52 0.50 -8.24
C LEU A 38 -10.16 0.28 -9.61
N ALA A 39 -11.34 -0.36 -9.65
CA ALA A 39 -12.11 -0.54 -10.87
C ALA A 39 -12.64 0.79 -11.44
N ALA A 40 -13.06 1.71 -10.59
CA ALA A 40 -13.54 3.03 -11.02
C ALA A 40 -12.41 3.91 -11.59
N GLU A 41 -11.22 3.84 -11.01
CA GLU A 41 -10.07 4.66 -11.43
C GLU A 41 -9.35 4.07 -12.65
N PHE A 42 -9.12 2.75 -12.67
CA PHE A 42 -8.23 2.09 -13.64
C PHE A 42 -8.95 1.12 -14.59
N GLY A 43 -10.24 0.87 -14.39
CA GLY A 43 -10.99 -0.17 -15.10
C GLY A 43 -10.89 -1.55 -14.43
N GLN A 44 -11.54 -2.56 -15.01
CA GLN A 44 -11.51 -3.92 -14.46
C GLN A 44 -10.08 -4.52 -14.46
N PRO A 45 -9.75 -5.42 -13.51
CA PRO A 45 -8.43 -6.03 -13.47
C PRO A 45 -8.22 -6.97 -14.66
N ASP A 46 -6.96 -7.25 -14.97
CA ASP A 46 -6.59 -8.29 -15.93
C ASP A 46 -6.80 -9.71 -15.36
N GLU A 47 -6.45 -10.74 -16.16
CA GLU A 47 -6.57 -12.15 -15.76
C GLU A 47 -5.71 -12.52 -14.54
N ASN A 48 -4.74 -11.67 -14.16
CA ASN A 48 -3.88 -11.83 -13.00
C ASN A 48 -4.33 -10.99 -11.79
N GLY A 49 -5.42 -10.22 -11.92
CA GLY A 49 -5.91 -9.33 -10.86
C GLY A 49 -5.26 -7.94 -10.85
N VAL A 50 -4.54 -7.54 -11.90
CA VAL A 50 -3.80 -6.27 -11.94
C VAL A 50 -4.64 -5.15 -12.54
N TYR A 51 -4.72 -4.01 -11.85
CA TYR A 51 -5.39 -2.78 -12.29
C TYR A 51 -4.39 -1.83 -12.96
N GLY A 52 -4.79 -1.18 -14.05
CA GLY A 52 -4.03 -0.07 -14.65
C GLY A 52 -2.68 -0.47 -15.25
N ALA A 53 -2.44 -1.77 -15.51
CA ALA A 53 -1.22 -2.21 -16.17
C ALA A 53 -1.06 -1.48 -17.53
N PRO A 54 0.12 -0.91 -17.82
CA PRO A 54 0.36 -0.30 -19.13
C PRO A 54 0.13 -1.37 -20.19
N GLN A 55 -0.84 -1.13 -21.08
CA GLN A 55 -1.11 -2.00 -22.23
C GLN A 55 0.10 -1.90 -23.16
N GLY A 56 1.08 -2.79 -22.93
CA GLY A 56 2.37 -2.91 -23.60
C GLY A 56 2.66 -1.87 -24.69
N GLU A 57 3.32 -0.77 -24.33
CA GLU A 57 4.22 -0.13 -25.28
C GLU A 57 5.48 -1.02 -25.36
N ASN A 58 5.44 -1.95 -26.33
CA ASN A 58 6.52 -2.76 -26.90
C ASN A 58 7.75 -3.05 -26.00
N ALA A 59 7.89 -4.31 -25.58
CA ALA A 59 9.18 -4.91 -25.22
C ALA A 59 9.94 -5.37 -26.48
#